data_AF-A0A3P3QPP5-F1
#
_entry.id   AF-A0A3P3QPP5-F1
#
_cell.length_a   1.000
_cell.length_b   1.000
_cell.length_c   1.000
_cell.angle_alpha   90.00
_cell.angle_beta   90.00
_cell.angle_gamma   90.00
#
_symmetry.space_group_name_H-M   'P 1'
#
loop_
_entity.id
_entity.type
_entity.pdbx_description
1 polymer ?
#
loop_
_entity_poly.entity_id
_entity_poly.type
_entity_poly.pdbx_seq_one_letter_code
_entity_poly.pdbx_strand_id
1 'polypeptide(L)'
;MKTVEYLDAVKTAYSLGSDYQLAKKMNENTSRISMYRTNGTVMNDDLAIKISYLLDLNPLAVLADAHIEREMKLGNDSMVIFWEEVKRSGKMDVKVLSKMVA
;
A
#
# COMPACT_ATOMS: atom_id res chain seq x y z
N MET A 1 4.70 -3.40 4.89
CA MET A 1 3.41 -3.36 5.60
C MET A 1 2.32 -3.70 4.61
N LYS A 2 1.24 -4.33 5.06
CA LYS A 2 0.05 -4.62 4.26
C LYS A 2 -0.98 -3.50 4.37
N THR A 3 -1.94 -3.51 3.46
CA THR A 3 -3.05 -2.55 3.40
C THR A 3 -3.73 -2.36 4.76
N VAL A 4 -4.12 -3.44 5.44
CA VAL A 4 -4.82 -3.38 6.73
C VAL A 4 -3.95 -2.73 7.82
N GLU A 5 -2.66 -3.05 7.84
CA GLU A 5 -1.70 -2.49 8.81
C GLU A 5 -1.54 -0.97 8.65
N TYR A 6 -1.56 -0.48 7.41
CA TYR A 6 -1.56 0.96 7.17
C TYR A 6 -2.86 1.63 7.63
N LEU A 7 -4.02 1.01 7.39
CA LEU A 7 -5.29 1.54 7.89
C LEU A 7 -5.31 1.61 9.41
N ASP A 8 -4.73 0.63 10.10
CA ASP A 8 -4.57 0.65 11.56
C ASP A 8 -3.56 1.69 12.02
N ALA A 9 -2.45 1.86 11.32
CA ALA A 9 -1.48 2.90 11.61
C ALA A 9 -2.12 4.31 11.53
N VAL A 10 -2.94 4.58 10.52
CA VAL A 10 -3.68 5.85 10.41
C VAL A 10 -4.68 6.01 11.55
N LYS A 11 -5.43 4.97 11.90
CA LYS A 11 -6.37 5.04 13.04
C LYS A 11 -5.63 5.38 14.33
N THR A 12 -4.51 4.73 14.59
CA THR A 12 -3.70 4.98 15.78
C THR A 12 -3.13 6.40 15.77
N ALA A 13 -2.50 6.83 14.67
CA ALA A 13 -1.88 8.15 14.56
C ALA A 13 -2.86 9.31 14.79
N TYR A 14 -4.13 9.13 14.43
CA TYR A 14 -5.17 10.15 14.56
C TYR A 14 -6.23 9.83 15.62
N SER A 15 -6.01 8.83 16.47
CA SER A 15 -6.94 8.41 17.53
C SER A 15 -8.38 8.16 17.04
N LEU A 16 -8.53 7.49 15.89
CA LEU A 16 -9.82 7.22 15.26
C LEU A 16 -10.44 5.93 15.82
N GLY A 17 -11.62 6.03 16.42
CA GLY A 17 -12.33 4.92 17.07
C GLY A 17 -13.13 4.03 16.11
N SER A 18 -13.36 4.44 14.86
CA SER A 18 -14.13 3.64 13.90
C SER A 18 -13.62 3.76 12.46
N ASP A 19 -13.98 2.77 11.65
CA ASP A 19 -13.65 2.78 10.21
C ASP A 19 -14.43 3.86 9.44
N TYR A 20 -15.56 4.31 9.99
CA TYR A 20 -16.26 5.50 9.49
C TYR A 20 -15.44 6.77 9.66
N GLN A 21 -14.83 6.97 10.83
CA GLN A 21 -13.94 8.10 11.09
C GLN A 21 -12.69 8.02 10.20
N LEU A 22 -12.14 6.82 10.01
CA LEU A 22 -11.06 6.58 9.06
C LEU A 22 -11.45 6.98 7.63
N ALA A 23 -12.59 6.49 7.13
CA ALA A 23 -13.07 6.83 5.79
C ALA A 23 -13.18 8.34 5.59
N LYS A 24 -13.78 9.06 6.57
CA LYS A 24 -13.84 10.53 6.54
C LYS A 24 -12.46 11.18 6.54
N LYS A 25 -11.53 10.72 7.37
CA LYS A 25 -10.17 11.26 7.45
C LYS A 25 -9.40 11.06 6.14
N MET A 26 -9.58 9.92 5.50
CA MET A 26 -8.97 9.55 4.22
C MET A 26 -9.67 10.19 3.01
N ASN A 27 -10.81 10.86 3.21
CA ASN A 27 -11.71 11.29 2.14
C ASN A 27 -12.07 10.13 1.19
N GLU A 28 -12.50 9.01 1.77
CA GLU A 28 -12.86 7.77 1.08
C GLU A 28 -14.28 7.32 1.40
N ASN A 29 -14.82 6.44 0.56
CA ASN A 29 -16.09 5.78 0.84
C ASN A 29 -15.91 4.71 1.94
N THR A 30 -16.85 4.66 2.89
CA THR A 30 -16.90 3.64 3.95
C THR A 30 -16.95 2.21 3.40
N SER A 31 -17.65 1.99 2.28
CA SER A 31 -17.69 0.68 1.62
C SER A 31 -16.31 0.26 1.11
N ARG A 32 -15.51 1.22 0.62
CA ARG A 32 -14.15 0.98 0.14
C ARG A 32 -13.22 0.60 1.30
N ILE A 33 -13.28 1.33 2.41
CA ILE A 33 -12.55 0.97 3.64
C ILE A 33 -12.95 -0.43 4.12
N SER A 34 -14.25 -0.74 4.12
CA SER A 34 -14.72 -2.09 4.48
C SER A 34 -14.14 -3.17 3.56
N MET A 35 -14.10 -2.95 2.24
CA MET A 35 -13.51 -3.91 1.30
C MET A 35 -12.03 -4.19 1.60
N TYR A 36 -11.25 -3.15 1.93
CA TYR A 36 -9.86 -3.31 2.33
C TYR A 36 -9.70 -4.10 3.63
N ARG A 37 -10.64 -3.92 4.57
CA ARG A 37 -10.64 -4.60 5.89
C ARG A 37 -11.02 -6.07 5.81
N THR A 38 -12.08 -6.40 5.07
CA THR A 38 -12.72 -7.73 5.15
C THR A 38 -12.43 -8.60 3.94
N ASN A 39 -12.36 -8.03 2.75
CA ASN A 39 -12.31 -8.80 1.50
C ASN A 39 -10.89 -9.05 1.01
N GLY A 40 -9.87 -8.65 1.80
CA GLY A 40 -8.48 -8.76 1.42
C GLY A 40 -8.15 -7.97 0.15
N THR A 41 -8.92 -6.92 -0.18
CA THR A 41 -8.59 -6.04 -1.31
C THR A 41 -7.32 -5.25 -0.96
N VAL A 42 -6.39 -5.13 -1.90
CA VAL A 42 -5.17 -4.34 -1.73
C VAL A 42 -5.46 -2.88 -2.02
N MET A 43 -4.84 -1.96 -1.27
CA MET A 43 -4.99 -0.54 -1.54
C MET A 43 -4.52 -0.14 -2.95
N ASN A 44 -5.15 0.90 -3.48
CA ASN A 44 -4.75 1.52 -4.73
C ASN A 44 -3.74 2.64 -4.45
N ASP A 45 -3.06 3.08 -5.50
CA ASP A 45 -1.99 4.08 -5.42
C ASP A 45 -2.46 5.41 -4.81
N ASP A 46 -3.67 5.87 -5.15
CA ASP A 46 -4.28 7.06 -4.53
C ASP A 46 -4.36 6.96 -3.00
N LEU A 47 -4.82 5.80 -2.48
CA LEU A 47 -4.88 5.57 -1.05
C LEU A 47 -3.48 5.47 -0.44
N ALA A 48 -2.54 4.83 -1.13
CA ALA A 48 -1.14 4.74 -0.69
C ALA A 48 -0.48 6.12 -0.55
N ILE A 49 -0.73 7.04 -1.49
CA ILE A 49 -0.27 8.43 -1.42
C ILE A 49 -0.94 9.19 -0.26
N LYS A 50 -2.25 9.00 -0.03
CA LYS A 50 -2.94 9.60 1.12
C LYS A 50 -2.36 9.09 2.45
N ILE A 51 -2.11 7.79 2.56
CA ILE A 51 -1.50 7.16 3.73
C ILE A 51 -0.11 7.72 3.98
N SER A 52 0.72 7.83 2.94
CA SER A 52 2.09 8.32 3.09
C SER A 52 2.13 9.77 3.59
N TYR A 53 1.24 10.62 3.07
CA TYR A 53 1.07 11.99 3.57
C TYR A 53 0.63 12.02 5.04
N LEU A 54 -0.38 11.23 5.41
CA LEU A 54 -0.96 11.22 6.76
C LEU A 54 -0.01 10.63 7.83
N LEU A 55 0.88 9.73 7.44
CA LEU A 55 1.82 9.07 8.34
C LEU A 55 3.25 9.63 8.25
N ASP A 56 3.47 10.66 7.43
CA ASP A 56 4.79 11.23 7.14
C ASP A 56 5.81 10.15 6.70
N LEU A 57 5.37 9.28 5.80
CA LEU A 57 6.17 8.18 5.25
C LEU A 57 6.62 8.50 3.82
N ASN A 58 7.71 7.87 3.39
CA ASN A 58 8.13 7.93 1.98
C ASN A 58 7.02 7.35 1.07
N PRO A 59 6.44 8.15 0.15
CA PRO A 59 5.35 7.69 -0.71
C PRO A 59 5.71 6.48 -1.56
N LEU A 60 6.95 6.41 -2.05
CA LEU A 60 7.40 5.30 -2.88
C LEU A 60 7.48 3.99 -2.10
N ALA A 61 7.79 4.04 -0.81
CA ALA A 61 7.81 2.85 0.04
C ALA A 61 6.40 2.30 0.28
N VAL A 62 5.41 3.18 0.50
CA VAL A 62 4.00 2.79 0.68
C VAL A 62 3.41 2.24 -0.61
N LEU A 63 3.73 2.85 -1.77
CA LEU A 63 3.36 2.32 -3.08
C LEU A 63 3.97 0.93 -3.31
N ALA A 64 5.27 0.78 -3.06
CA ALA A 64 5.94 -0.51 -3.22
C ALA A 64 5.30 -1.58 -2.33
N ASP A 65 4.96 -1.28 -1.07
CA ASP A 65 4.24 -2.20 -0.20
C ASP A 65 2.87 -2.62 -0.76
N ALA A 66 2.10 -1.69 -1.34
CA ALA A 66 0.83 -2.01 -2.00
C ALA A 66 1.03 -2.94 -3.19
N HIS A 67 2.02 -2.68 -4.03
CA HIS A 67 2.28 -3.53 -5.19
C HIS A 67 2.82 -4.90 -4.78
N ILE A 68 3.75 -4.99 -3.83
CA ILE A 68 4.22 -6.27 -3.28
C ILE A 68 3.03 -7.11 -2.81
N GLU A 69 2.11 -6.53 -2.03
CA GLU A 69 0.93 -7.25 -1.55
C GLU A 69 0.04 -7.76 -2.70
N ARG A 70 -0.15 -6.94 -3.74
CA ARG A 70 -0.95 -7.28 -4.92
C ARG A 70 -0.32 -8.40 -5.73
N GLU A 71 0.96 -8.29 -6.06
CA GLU A 71 1.67 -9.23 -6.93
C GLU A 71 1.88 -10.59 -6.23
N MET A 72 2.08 -10.60 -4.91
CA MET A 72 2.05 -11.85 -4.13
C MET A 72 0.70 -12.58 -4.26
N LYS A 73 -0.43 -11.85 -4.27
CA LYS A 73 -1.77 -12.47 -4.45
C LYS A 73 -1.98 -12.99 -5.86
N LEU A 74 -1.34 -12.38 -6.85
CA LEU A 74 -1.39 -12.80 -8.25
C LEU A 74 -0.38 -13.92 -8.59
N GLY A 75 0.55 -14.24 -7.68
CA GLY A 75 1.62 -15.21 -7.92
C GLY A 75 2.70 -14.71 -8.88
N ASN A 76 2.91 -13.40 -8.95
CA ASN A 76 3.87 -12.75 -9.85
C ASN A 76 5.19 -12.46 -9.14
N ASP A 77 5.96 -13.52 -8.85
CA ASP A 77 7.18 -13.47 -8.04
C ASP A 77 8.20 -12.45 -8.57
N SER A 78 8.32 -12.33 -9.89
CA SER A 78 9.26 -11.42 -10.50
C SER A 78 8.90 -9.95 -10.26
N MET A 79 7.61 -9.60 -10.24
CA MET A 79 7.17 -8.26 -9.86
C MET A 79 7.28 -8.02 -8.34
N VAL A 80 7.12 -9.06 -7.52
CA VAL A 80 7.40 -8.97 -6.08
C VAL A 80 8.86 -8.55 -5.86
N ILE A 81 9.81 -9.24 -6.50
CA ILE A 81 11.24 -8.92 -6.41
C ILE A 81 11.52 -7.48 -6.86
N PHE A 82 10.90 -7.05 -7.97
CA PHE A 82 11.04 -5.67 -8.45
C PHE A 82 10.60 -4.66 -7.40
N TRP A 83 9.39 -4.80 -6.85
CA TRP A 83 8.86 -3.82 -5.90
C TRP A 83 9.57 -3.86 -4.54
N GLU A 84 10.07 -5.02 -4.11
CA GLU A 84 10.97 -5.12 -2.94
C GLU A 84 12.25 -4.31 -3.15
N GLU A 85 12.83 -4.38 -4.36
CA GLU A 85 14.02 -3.61 -4.69
C GLU A 85 13.73 -2.10 -4.80
N VAL A 86 12.58 -1.71 -5.35
CA VAL A 86 12.14 -0.31 -5.35
C VAL A 86 12.02 0.21 -3.93
N LYS A 87 11.40 -0.58 -3.04
CA LYS A 87 11.26 -0.23 -1.62
C LYS A 87 12.62 -0.07 -0.94
N ARG A 88 13.54 -1.00 -1.19
CA ARG A 88 14.88 -1.03 -0.58
C ARG A 88 15.76 0.12 -1.06
N SER A 89 15.76 0.39 -2.37
CA SER A 89 16.62 1.40 -2.99
C SER A 89 16.04 2.81 -2.95
N GLY A 90 14.72 2.94 -2.74
CA GLY A 90 14.00 4.20 -2.86
C GLY A 90 13.99 4.75 -4.29
N LYS A 91 14.27 3.90 -5.29
CA LYS A 91 14.35 4.27 -6.71
C LYS A 91 13.66 3.22 -7.56
N MET A 92 13.02 3.67 -8.64
CA MET A 92 12.41 2.79 -9.61
C MET A 92 13.43 2.43 -10.70
N ASP A 93 14.32 1.48 -10.41
CA ASP A 93 15.35 1.03 -11.36
C ASP A 93 14.88 -0.20 -12.15
N VAL A 94 14.51 0.04 -13.41
CA VAL A 94 14.08 -1.01 -14.34
C VAL A 94 15.20 -1.98 -14.73
N LYS A 95 16.46 -1.70 -14.41
CA LYS A 95 17.56 -2.66 -14.63
C LYS A 95 17.36 -3.94 -13.83
N VAL A 96 16.63 -3.89 -12.72
CA VAL A 96 16.23 -5.07 -11.93
C VAL A 96 15.33 -6.00 -12.77
N LEU A 97 14.51 -5.43 -13.64
CA LEU A 97 13.63 -6.16 -14.56
C LEU A 97 14.37 -6.79 -15.74
N SER A 98 15.63 -6.42 -16.02
CA SER A 98 16.40 -6.99 -17.14
C SER A 98 16.52 -8.51 -17.07
N LYS A 99 16.43 -9.09 -15.86
CA LYS A 99 16.43 -10.54 -15.60
C LYS A 99 15.07 -11.22 -15.84
N MET A 100 14.00 -10.45 -16.05
CA MET A 100 12.65 -10.98 -16.29
C MET A 100 12.33 -11.20 -17.76
N VAL A 101 13.10 -10.56 -18.66
CA VAL A 101 12.86 -10.57 -20.12
C VAL A 101 13.99 -11.28 -20.87
N ALA A 102 14.92 -11.91 -20.14
CA ALA A 102 16.05 -12.67 -20.66
C ALA A 102 15.81 -14.17 -20.43
#